data_AF-A0A8T7BQE6-F1
#
_entry.id   AF-A0A8T7BQE6-F1
#
_cell.length_a   1.000
_cell.length_b   1.000
_cell.length_c   1.000
_cell.angle_alpha   90.00
_cell.angle_beta   90.00
_cell.angle_gamma   90.00
#
_symmetry.space_group_name_H-M   'P 1'
#
loop_
_entity.id
_entity.type
_entity.pdbx_description
1 polymer ?
#
loop_
_entity_poly.entity_id
_entity_poly.type
_entity_poly.pdbx_seq_one_letter_code
_entity_poly.pdbx_strand_id
1 'polypeptide(L)'
;MNPDEALVGNPDYPNMPEDFAYGFAKLKALPVDIFLAGHGYWFNFIDKIELRKQGVSPNPFIDPVSYRWIVDGAERAYIERLRIERGLVPTQ
;
A
#
# COMPACT_ATOMS: atom_id res chain seq x y z
N MET A 1 -7.52 3.18 2.19
CA MET A 1 -8.96 2.83 2.23
C MET A 1 -9.66 3.91 3.01
N ASN A 2 -10.84 4.35 2.57
CA ASN A 2 -11.63 5.29 3.35
C ASN A 2 -12.25 4.56 4.56
N PRO A 3 -11.98 4.97 5.81
CA PRO A 3 -12.55 4.32 6.98
C PRO A 3 -14.08 4.47 7.06
N ASP A 4 -14.65 5.50 6.44
CA ASP A 4 -16.10 5.78 6.50
C ASP A 4 -16.91 4.99 5.46
N GLU A 5 -16.24 4.35 4.50
CA GLU A 5 -16.88 3.61 3.40
C GLU A 5 -16.76 2.11 3.64
N ALA A 6 -17.88 1.40 3.79
CA ALA A 6 -17.89 -0.05 4.03
C ALA A 6 -17.11 -0.83 2.95
N LEU A 7 -16.23 -1.74 3.37
CA LEU A 7 -15.51 -2.61 2.44
C LEU A 7 -16.43 -3.74 1.96
N VAL A 8 -17.24 -4.32 2.85
CA VAL A 8 -18.19 -5.40 2.55
C VAL A 8 -19.61 -4.85 2.53
N GLY A 9 -20.38 -5.22 1.50
CA GLY A 9 -21.81 -4.89 1.41
C GLY A 9 -22.10 -3.43 1.01
N ASN A 10 -21.12 -2.70 0.51
CA ASN A 10 -21.32 -1.37 -0.07
C ASN A 10 -22.17 -1.48 -1.36
N PRO A 11 -23.37 -0.88 -1.42
CA PRO A 11 -24.23 -0.98 -2.59
C PRO A 11 -23.69 -0.20 -3.81
N ASP A 12 -22.92 0.87 -3.58
CA ASP A 12 -22.35 1.70 -4.64
C ASP A 12 -21.08 1.06 -5.23
N TYR A 13 -20.43 0.18 -4.45
CA TYR A 13 -19.27 -0.58 -4.91
C TYR A 13 -19.24 -2.03 -4.37
N PRO A 14 -20.08 -2.93 -4.92
CA PRO A 14 -20.26 -4.29 -4.38
C PRO A 14 -19.02 -5.19 -4.45
N ASN A 15 -18.16 -4.99 -5.45
CA ASN A 15 -16.97 -5.83 -5.71
C ASN A 15 -15.69 -5.27 -5.05
N MET A 16 -15.82 -4.27 -4.17
CA MET A 16 -14.69 -3.61 -3.54
C MET A 16 -13.71 -4.60 -2.86
N PRO A 17 -14.16 -5.64 -2.12
CA PRO A 17 -13.24 -6.61 -1.51
C PRO A 17 -12.38 -7.33 -2.55
N GLU A 18 -12.97 -7.80 -3.64
CA GLU A 18 -12.30 -8.56 -4.69
C GLU A 18 -11.32 -7.69 -5.48
N ASP A 19 -11.71 -6.44 -5.77
CA ASP A 19 -10.85 -5.49 -6.49
C ASP A 19 -9.63 -5.09 -5.65
N PHE A 20 -9.77 -4.91 -4.34
CA PHE A 20 -8.62 -4.72 -3.45
C PHE A 20 -7.69 -5.93 -3.46
N ALA A 21 -8.22 -7.15 -3.32
CA ALA A 21 -7.41 -8.37 -3.36
C ALA A 21 -6.64 -8.51 -4.69
N TYR A 22 -7.33 -8.26 -5.81
CA TYR A 22 -6.71 -8.25 -7.13
C TYR A 22 -5.61 -7.18 -7.25
N GLY A 23 -5.86 -5.97 -6.75
CA GLY A 23 -4.91 -4.88 -6.73
C GLY A 23 -3.63 -5.24 -5.97
N PHE A 24 -3.74 -5.78 -4.76
CA PHE A 24 -2.58 -6.23 -3.98
C PHE A 24 -1.80 -7.33 -4.69
N ALA A 25 -2.48 -8.33 -5.26
CA ALA A 25 -1.84 -9.39 -6.02
C ALA A 25 -1.04 -8.84 -7.22
N LYS A 26 -1.59 -7.86 -7.93
CA LYS A 26 -0.90 -7.19 -9.05
C LYS A 26 0.32 -6.40 -8.56
N LEU A 27 0.17 -5.57 -7.54
CA LEU A 27 1.26 -4.77 -7.00
C LEU A 27 2.42 -5.66 -6.52
N LYS A 28 2.13 -6.74 -5.80
CA LYS A 28 3.15 -7.67 -5.30
C LYS A 28 3.90 -8.44 -6.38
N ALA A 29 3.36 -8.50 -7.60
CA ALA A 29 3.97 -9.16 -8.75
C ALA A 29 4.86 -8.22 -9.61
N LEU A 30 4.83 -6.91 -9.36
CA LEU A 30 5.63 -5.95 -10.13
C LEU A 30 7.11 -6.00 -9.73
N PRO A 31 8.05 -6.05 -10.69
CA PRO A 31 9.44 -5.75 -10.42
C PRO A 31 9.61 -4.23 -10.29
N VAL A 32 9.82 -3.74 -9.07
CA VAL A 32 9.91 -2.30 -8.79
C VAL A 32 11.28 -1.95 -8.24
N ASP A 33 12.05 -1.20 -9.01
CA ASP A 33 13.28 -0.57 -8.52
C ASP A 33 13.00 0.83 -7.96
N ILE A 34 12.18 1.62 -8.65
CA ILE A 34 11.82 2.99 -8.27
C ILE A 34 10.31 3.05 -8.00
N PHE A 35 9.95 3.40 -6.78
CA PHE A 35 8.56 3.54 -6.35
C PHE A 35 8.13 5.01 -6.26
N LEU A 36 6.97 5.30 -6.84
CA LEU A 36 6.27 6.58 -6.76
C LEU A 36 4.80 6.32 -6.39
N ALA A 37 4.16 7.33 -5.79
CA ALA A 37 2.75 7.28 -5.41
C ALA A 37 2.08 8.64 -5.62
N GLY A 38 0.74 8.68 -5.48
CA GLY A 38 -0.05 9.91 -5.66
C GLY A 38 0.33 11.06 -4.72
N HIS A 39 1.00 10.77 -3.59
CA HIS A 39 1.54 11.79 -2.68
C HIS A 39 2.96 11.44 -2.23
N GLY A 40 3.82 12.46 -2.16
CA GLY A 40 5.26 12.34 -1.87
C GLY A 40 5.60 11.67 -0.53
N TYR A 41 4.76 11.85 0.48
CA TYR A 41 4.99 11.28 1.81
C TYR A 41 4.94 9.76 1.80
N TRP A 42 4.22 9.13 0.87
CA TRP A 42 4.12 7.68 0.80
C TRP A 42 5.45 7.02 0.48
N PHE A 43 6.39 7.72 -0.16
CA PHE A 43 7.65 7.14 -0.59
C PHE A 43 8.86 7.93 -0.08
N ASN A 44 8.68 8.74 0.96
CA ASN A 44 9.70 9.59 1.58
C ASN A 44 10.40 10.52 0.58
N PHE A 45 9.60 11.18 -0.28
CA PHE A 45 10.10 12.01 -1.37
C PHE A 45 11.10 13.09 -0.90
N ILE A 46 10.77 13.82 0.18
CA ILE A 46 11.60 14.91 0.69
C ILE A 46 12.98 14.39 1.11
N ASP A 47 13.02 13.32 1.91
CA ASP A 47 14.27 12.72 2.37
C ASP A 47 15.11 12.20 1.20
N LYS A 48 14.46 11.53 0.23
CA LYS A 48 15.15 11.00 -0.97
C LYS A 48 15.72 12.12 -1.84
N ILE A 49 15.02 13.25 -1.98
CA ILE A 49 15.53 14.43 -2.69
C ILE A 49 16.74 15.02 -1.98
N GLU A 50 16.70 15.17 -0.65
CA GLU A 50 17.83 15.73 0.10
C GLU A 50 19.06 14.82 0.05
N LEU A 51 18.89 13.51 0.24
CA LEU A 51 19.97 12.53 0.02
C LEU A 51 20.52 12.60 -1.41
N ARG A 52 19.64 12.83 -2.40
CA ARG A 52 20.07 12.98 -3.78
C ARG A 52 20.93 14.23 -4.00
N LYS A 53 20.54 15.37 -3.43
CA LYS A 53 21.30 16.62 -3.51
C LYS A 53 22.67 16.50 -2.84
N GLN A 54 22.77 15.68 -1.79
CA GLN A 54 24.03 15.37 -1.10
C GLN A 54 24.94 14.40 -1.88
N GLY A 55 24.47 13.87 -3.02
CA GLY A 55 25.25 12.96 -3.86
C GLY A 55 25.34 11.53 -3.30
N VAL A 56 24.41 11.14 -2.43
CA VAL A 56 24.39 9.78 -1.84
C VAL A 56 24.29 8.71 -2.94
N SER A 57 25.09 7.65 -2.75
CA SER A 57 25.14 6.45 -3.60
C SER A 57 24.92 5.21 -2.73
N PRO A 58 24.10 4.23 -3.17
CA PRO A 58 23.37 4.21 -4.44
C PRO A 58 22.23 5.26 -4.50
N ASN A 59 21.64 5.46 -5.68
CA ASN A 59 20.55 6.42 -5.87
C ASN A 59 19.41 6.11 -4.86
N PRO A 60 19.04 7.04 -3.95
CA PRO A 60 18.07 6.78 -2.89
C PRO A 60 16.64 6.55 -3.39
N PHE A 61 16.37 6.80 -4.67
CA PHE A 61 15.10 6.42 -5.31
C PHE A 61 15.03 4.94 -5.70
N ILE A 62 16.16 4.24 -5.76
CA ILE A 62 16.20 2.78 -5.94
C ILE A 62 15.90 2.15 -4.58
N ASP A 63 14.66 1.77 -4.36
CA ASP A 63 14.13 1.36 -3.06
C ASP A 63 13.01 0.29 -3.21
N PRO A 64 13.35 -0.91 -3.70
CA PRO A 64 12.41 -2.03 -3.81
C PRO A 64 11.86 -2.48 -2.44
N VAL A 65 12.65 -2.28 -1.38
CA VAL A 65 12.30 -2.73 -0.02
C VAL A 65 11.14 -1.92 0.54
N SER A 66 11.20 -0.59 0.46
CA SER A 66 10.10 0.25 0.97
C SER A 66 8.82 0.05 0.17
N TYR A 67 8.91 -0.14 -1.15
CA TYR A 67 7.75 -0.49 -1.97
C TYR A 67 7.04 -1.72 -1.41
N ARG A 68 7.79 -2.81 -1.19
CA ARG A 68 7.22 -4.05 -0.67
C ARG A 68 6.64 -3.88 0.71
N TRP A 69 7.34 -3.17 1.60
CA TRP A 69 6.86 -2.91 2.96
C TRP A 69 5.52 -2.15 2.98
N ILE A 70 5.36 -1.15 2.11
CA ILE A 70 4.13 -0.37 1.99
C ILE A 70 2.98 -1.23 1.46
N VAL A 71 3.21 -1.98 0.38
CA VAL A 71 2.18 -2.85 -0.21
C VAL A 71 1.73 -3.91 0.78
N ASP A 72 2.68 -4.58 1.46
CA ASP A 72 2.36 -5.60 2.46
C ASP A 72 1.65 -4.99 3.68
N GLY A 73 2.00 -3.76 4.09
CA GLY A 73 1.31 -3.04 5.17
C GLY A 73 -0.13 -2.68 4.82
N ALA A 74 -0.36 -2.18 3.60
CA ALA A 74 -1.69 -1.87 3.11
C ALA A 74 -2.56 -3.13 2.94
N GLU A 75 -1.98 -4.24 2.46
CA GLU A 75 -2.66 -5.54 2.36
C GLU A 75 -3.06 -6.08 3.74
N ARG A 76 -2.17 -5.99 4.75
CA ARG A 76 -2.51 -6.37 6.13
C ARG A 76 -3.69 -5.57 6.69
N ALA A 77 -3.70 -4.25 6.48
CA ALA A 77 -4.81 -3.41 6.92
C ALA A 77 -6.12 -3.77 6.21
N TYR A 78 -6.06 -4.11 4.92
CA TYR A 78 -7.20 -4.61 4.16
C TYR A 78 -7.70 -5.96 4.69
N ILE A 79 -6.82 -6.92 4.92
CA ILE A 79 -7.18 -8.24 5.45
C ILE A 79 -7.85 -8.10 6.81
N GLU A 80 -7.28 -7.30 7.72
CA GLU A 80 -7.85 -7.10 9.05
C GLU A 80 -9.24 -6.46 8.97
N ARG A 81 -9.40 -5.44 8.13
CA ARG A 81 -10.70 -4.82 7.91
C ARG A 81 -11.73 -5.81 7.35
N LEU A 82 -11.37 -6.58 6.32
CA LEU A 82 -12.23 -7.59 5.73
C LEU A 82 -12.68 -8.64 6.77
N ARG A 83 -11.76 -9.02 7.65
CA ARG A 83 -11.98 -9.96 8.75
C ARG A 83 -13.04 -9.42 9.72
N ILE A 84 -12.87 -8.17 10.19
CA ILE A 84 -13.80 -7.48 11.08
C ILE A 84 -15.20 -7.36 10.44
N GLU A 85 -15.29 -6.89 9.20
CA GLU A 85 -16.57 -6.66 8.53
C GLU A 85 -17.29 -7.96 8.16
N ARG A 86 -16.58 -9.09 8.05
CA ARG A 86 -17.16 -10.44 7.93
C ARG A 86 -17.53 -11.08 9.28
N GLY A 87 -17.41 -10.36 10.40
CA GLY A 87 -17.81 -10.82 11.72
C GLY A 87 -16.80 -11.73 12.43
N LEU A 88 -15.54 -11.74 12.00
CA LEU A 88 -14.47 -12.49 12.66
C LEU A 88 -13.81 -11.61 13.75
N VAL A 89 -13.15 -12.19 14.77
CA VAL A 89 -12.51 -11.49 15.92
C VAL A 89 -11.03 -11.08 15.69
N PRO A 90 -10.57 -9.85 16.03
CA PRO A 90 -9.19 -9.37 15.83
C PRO A 90 -8.10 -10.33 16.26
N THR A 91 -7.10 -10.51 15.40
CA THR A 91 -5.88 -11.26 15.73
C THR A 91 -5.03 -10.41 16.68
N GLN A 92 -4.68 -10.96 17.85
CA GLN A 92 -3.78 -10.33 18.84
C GLN A 92 -2.37 -10.12 18.28
#